data_AF-A0A254NWC1-F1
#
_entry.id   AF-A0A254NWC1-F1
#
_cell.length_a   1.000
_cell.length_b   1.000
_cell.length_c   1.000
_cell.angle_alpha   90.00
_cell.angle_beta   90.00
_cell.angle_gamma   90.00
#
_symmetry.space_group_name_H-M   'P 1'
#
loop_
_entity.id
_entity.type
_entity.pdbx_description
1 polymer ?
#
loop_
_entity_poly.entity_id
_entity_poly.type
_entity_poly.pdbx_seq_one_letter_code
_entity_poly.pdbx_strand_id
1 'polypeptide(L)' 'MSYTEVLERKSEILKKTMENWILKENRDGLNRQEAHIYRNMLKELHQNEQELHTAREEERPEAKSAQDAPANREPVSQGV' A
#
# COMPACT_ATOMS: atom_id res chain seq x y z
N MET A 1 1.79 -3.76 -17.58
CA MET A 1 2.13 -3.20 -16.27
C MET A 1 1.14 -3.77 -15.28
N SER A 2 1.61 -4.28 -14.15
CA SER A 2 0.75 -4.68 -13.02
C SER A 2 0.14 -3.43 -12.36
N TYR A 3 -0.89 -3.64 -11.55
CA TYR A 3 -1.51 -2.55 -10.79
C TYR A 3 -0.49 -1.88 -9.83
N THR A 4 0.33 -2.69 -9.16
CA THR A 4 1.40 -2.25 -8.26
C THR A 4 2.47 -1.44 -9.00
N GLU A 5 2.92 -1.87 -10.19
CA GLU A 5 3.87 -1.10 -11.01
C GLU A 5 3.32 0.27 -11.43
N VAL A 6 2.02 0.36 -11.71
CA VAL A 6 1.36 1.63 -12.05
C VAL A 6 1.32 2.57 -10.84
N LEU A 7 0.98 2.04 -9.65
CA LEU A 7 0.96 2.83 -8.42
C LEU A 7 2.36 3.33 -8.03
N GLU A 8 3.39 2.50 -8.18
CA GLU A 8 4.78 2.89 -7.95
C GLU A 8 5.20 4.02 -8.90
N ARG A 9 4.94 3.86 -10.20
CA ARG A 9 5.28 4.88 -11.18
C ARG A 9 4.53 6.20 -10.97
N LYS A 10 3.24 6.14 -10.62
CA LYS A 10 2.45 7.34 -10.25
C LYS A 10 3.05 8.04 -9.03
N SER A 11 3.40 7.27 -8.01
CA SER A 11 4.00 7.78 -6.78
C SER A 11 5.34 8.48 -7.04
N GLU A 12 6.20 7.92 -7.90
CA GLU A 12 7.47 8.56 -8.28
C GLU A 12 7.26 9.90 -8.98
N ILE A 13 6.30 9.98 -9.91
CA ILE A 13 5.99 11.21 -10.64
C ILE A 13 5.45 12.28 -9.67
N LEU A 14 4.57 11.88 -8.76
CA LEU A 14 4.04 12.77 -7.72
C LEU A 14 5.15 13.31 -6.81
N LYS A 15 6.06 12.44 -6.33
CA LYS A 15 7.21 12.84 -5.50
C LYS A 15 8.09 13.88 -6.20
N LYS A 16 8.48 13.62 -7.45
CA LYS A 16 9.27 14.59 -8.26
C LYS A 16 8.54 15.91 -8.48
N THR A 17 7.23 15.84 -8.71
CA THR A 17 6.42 17.05 -8.88
C THR A 17 6.38 17.85 -7.57
N MET A 18 6.14 17.18 -6.44
CA MET A 18 6.12 17.79 -5.11
C MET A 18 7.46 18.43 -4.73
N GLU A 19 8.60 17.83 -5.09
CA GLU A 19 9.92 18.44 -4.88
C GLU A 19 10.01 19.83 -5.52
N ASN A 20 9.52 19.99 -6.75
CA ASN A 20 9.47 21.30 -7.41
C ASN A 20 8.56 22.29 -6.69
N TRP A 21 7.43 21.83 -6.15
CA TRP A 21 6.51 22.66 -5.35
C TRP A 21 7.14 23.08 -4.02
N ILE A 22 7.90 22.21 -3.37
CA ILE A 22 8.65 22.52 -2.15
C ILE A 22 9.71 23.59 -2.45
N LEU A 23 10.47 23.44 -3.54
CA LEU A 23 11.45 24.44 -3.94
C LEU A 23 10.81 25.80 -4.21
N LYS A 24 9.62 25.82 -4.80
CA LYS A 24 8.86 27.05 -5.02
C LYS A 24 8.35 27.66 -3.72
N GLU A 25 7.72 26.87 -2.84
CA GLU A 25 7.29 27.32 -1.50
C GLU A 25 8.46 27.95 -0.73
N ASN A 26 9.62 27.31 -0.74
CA ASN A 26 10.80 27.79 -0.01
C ASN A 26 11.40 29.07 -0.60
N ARG A 27 11.20 29.34 -1.89
CA ARG A 27 11.72 30.54 -2.56
C ARG A 27 10.79 31.73 -2.44
N ASP A 28 9.54 31.54 -2.86
CA ASP A 28 8.58 32.62 -3.08
C ASP A 28 7.27 32.41 -2.31
N GLY A 29 7.11 31.26 -1.66
CA GLY A 29 5.84 30.79 -1.12
C GLY A 29 4.91 30.23 -2.20
N LEU A 30 3.91 29.46 -1.80
CA LEU A 30 2.81 29.06 -2.67
C LEU A 30 1.60 29.96 -2.44
N ASN A 31 0.94 30.35 -3.53
CA ASN A 31 -0.34 31.02 -3.43
C ASN A 31 -1.43 30.04 -2.93
N ARG A 32 -2.62 30.56 -2.60
CA ARG A 32 -3.70 29.76 -2.04
C ARG A 32 -4.11 28.57 -2.91
N GLN A 33 -4.17 28.74 -4.23
CA GLN A 33 -4.54 27.68 -5.16
C GLN A 33 -3.44 26.64 -5.28
N GLU A 34 -2.19 27.10 -5.33
CA GLU A 34 -1.00 26.26 -5.38
C GLU A 34 -0.85 25.42 -4.11
N ALA A 35 -1.03 26.01 -2.94
CA ALA A 35 -1.04 25.30 -1.67
C ALA A 35 -2.16 24.26 -1.62
N HIS A 36 -3.32 24.55 -2.21
CA HIS A 36 -4.41 23.58 -2.33
C HIS A 36 -4.04 22.41 -3.25
N ILE A 37 -3.43 22.70 -4.41
CA ILE A 37 -2.94 21.68 -5.34
C ILE A 37 -1.86 20.81 -4.66
N TYR A 38 -0.90 21.43 -3.98
CA TYR A 38 0.15 20.76 -3.23
C TYR A 38 -0.42 19.81 -2.16
N ARG A 39 -1.40 20.26 -1.39
CA ARG A 39 -2.09 19.41 -0.40
C ARG A 39 -2.84 18.24 -1.04
N ASN A 40 -3.42 18.43 -2.23
CA ASN A 40 -4.08 17.35 -2.95
C ASN A 40 -3.07 16.30 -3.45
N MET A 41 -1.93 16.72 -3.98
CA MET A 41 -0.86 15.79 -4.38
C MET A 41 -0.33 14.98 -3.19
N LEU A 42 -0.20 15.61 -2.01
CA LEU A 42 0.20 14.90 -0.79
C LEU A 42 -0.83 13.82 -0.39
N LYS A 43 -2.12 14.12 -0.49
CA LYS A 43 -3.19 13.14 -0.22
C LYS A 43 -3.18 12.01 -1.24
N GLU A 44 -3.02 12.32 -2.52
CA GLU A 44 -2.94 11.32 -3.59
C GLU A 44 -1.74 10.40 -3.39
N LEU A 45 -0.59 10.95 -3.00
CA LEU A 45 0.59 10.16 -2.70
C LEU A 45 0.34 9.18 -1.54
N HIS A 46 -0.27 9.67 -0.45
CA HIS A 46 -0.60 8.82 0.69
C HIS A 46 -1.61 7.72 0.32
N GLN A 47 -2.61 8.05 -0.50
CA GLN A 47 -3.57 7.08 -1.01
C GLN A 47 -2.88 5.99 -1.85
N ASN A 48 -1.99 6.38 -2.76
CA ASN A 48 -1.23 5.42 -3.57
C ASN A 48 -0.36 4.49 -2.70
N GLU A 49 0.26 5.02 -1.64
CA GLU A 49 1.07 4.22 -0.71
C GLU A 49 0.21 3.22 0.09
N GLN A 50 -1.00 3.61 0.50
CA GLN A 50 -1.96 2.71 1.14
C GLN A 50 -2.42 1.60 0.18
N GLU A 51 -2.81 1.96 -1.04
CA GLU A 51 -3.25 0.98 -2.05
C GLU A 51 -2.13 0.01 -2.42
N LEU A 52 -0.88 0.49 -2.51
CA LEU A 52 0.28 -0.36 -2.76
C LEU A 52 0.51 -1.35 -1.61
N HIS A 53 0.35 -0.89 -0.37
CA HIS A 53 0.44 -1.75 0.81
C HIS A 53 -0.62 -2.85 0.77
N THR A 54 -1.89 -2.48 0.57
CA THR A 54 -3.01 -3.42 0.47
C THR A 54 -2.80 -4.43 -0.66
N ALA A 55 -2.42 -3.97 -1.86
CA ALA A 55 -2.17 -4.85 -2.99
C ALA A 55 -1.03 -5.85 -2.71
N ARG A 56 0.01 -5.44 -1.99
CA ARG A 56 1.12 -6.33 -1.59
C ARG A 56 0.72 -7.32 -0.49
N GLU A 57 -0.20 -6.93 0.41
CA GLU A 57 -0.76 -7.86 1.41
C GLU A 57 -1.63 -8.91 0.75
N GLU A 58 -2.45 -8.54 -0.24
CA GLU A 58 -3.28 -9.46 -1.03
C GLU A 58 -2.43 -10.41 -1.90
N GLU A 59 -1.31 -9.93 -2.43
CA GLU A 59 -0.35 -10.74 -3.20
C GLU A 59 0.50 -11.66 -2.31
N ARG A 60 0.52 -11.46 -1.00
CA ARG A 60 1.22 -12.35 -0.07
C ARG A 60 0.31 -13.55 0.18
N PRO A 61 0.58 -14.73 -0.39
CA PRO A 61 -0.15 -15.91 0.04
C PRO A 61 0.14 -16.04 1.53
N GLU A 62 -0.90 -15.95 2.36
CA GLU A 62 -0.81 -16.37 3.74
C GLU A 62 -0.11 -17.73 3.72
N ALA A 63 1.13 -17.76 4.22
CA ALA A 63 1.72 -19.02 4.62
C ALA A 63 0.76 -19.53 5.68
N LYS A 64 -0.21 -20.36 5.24
CA LYS A 64 -1.21 -20.99 6.10
C LYS A 64 -0.44 -21.49 7.30
N SER A 65 -0.61 -20.82 8.43
CA SER A 65 -0.06 -21.26 9.69
C SER A 65 -0.50 -22.70 9.82
N ALA A 66 0.47 -23.61 9.75
CA ALA A 66 0.27 -25.04 9.94
C ALA A 66 -0.10 -25.26 11.42
N GLN A 67 -1.33 -24.93 11.76
CA GLN A 67 -1.97 -25.16 13.04
C GLN A 67 -3.41 -25.57 12.76
N ASP A 68 -3.56 -26.69 12.07
CA ASP A 68 -4.70 -27.60 12.23
C ASP A 68 -4.29 -28.91 11.57
N ALA A 69 -3.32 -29.59 12.19
CA ALA A 69 -3.13 -31.01 11.95
C ALA A 69 -4.37 -31.72 12.51
N PRO A 70 -5.15 -32.47 11.71
CA PRO A 70 -6.21 -33.29 12.27
C PRO A 70 -5.54 -34.35 13.13
N ALA A 71 -5.70 -34.23 14.45
CA ALA A 71 -5.33 -35.26 15.40
C ALA A 71 -6.08 -36.53 15.00
N ASN A 72 -5.35 -37.47 14.39
CA ASN A 72 -5.77 -38.81 14.09
C ASN A 72 -6.15 -39.49 15.42
N ARG A 73 -7.43 -39.41 15.81
CA ARG A 73 -8.00 -40.24 16.88
C ARG A 73 -8.42 -41.54 16.23
N GLU A 74 -7.59 -42.55 16.42
CA GLU A 74 -7.89 -43.95 16.08
C GLU A 74 -9.24 -44.38 16.70
N PRO A 75 -10.04 -45.22 16.01
CA PRO A 75 -11.25 -45.77 16.58
C PRO A 75 -10.86 -46.92 17.52
N VAL A 76 -10.99 -46.74 18.84
CA VAL A 76 -11.01 -47.88 19.74
C VAL A 76 -12.39 -48.53 19.65
N SER A 77 -12.52 -49.45 18.70
CA SER A 77 -13.51 -50.51 18.79
C SER A 77 -13.15 -51.39 19.99
N GLN A 78 -14.00 -51.38 21.02
CA GLN A 78 -14.11 -52.51 21.94
C GLN A 78 -15.54 -53.05 21.84
N GLY A 79 -15.69 -54.10 21.05
CA GLY A 79 -16.70 -55.13 21.34
C GLY A 79 -16.16 -56.03 22.44
N VAL A 80 -16.94 -56.31 23.47
CA VAL A 80 -17.84 -57.47 23.68
C VAL A 80 -18.60 -57.18 24.98
#